data_AF-A0A4U1KY60-F1
#
_entry.id   AF-A0A4U1KY60-F1
#
_cell.length_a   1.000
_cell.length_b   1.000
_cell.length_c   1.000
_cell.angle_alpha   90.00
_cell.angle_beta   90.00
_cell.angle_gamma   90.00
#
_symmetry.space_group_name_H-M   'P 1'
#
loop_
_entity.id
_entity.type
_entity.pdbx_description
1 polymer ?
#
loop_
_entity_poly.entity_id
_entity_poly.type
_entity_poly.pdbx_seq_one_letter_code
_entity_poly.pdbx_strand_id
1 'polypeptide(L)'
;MKVNVEVPKYNREQILRNIEESKLARKSSGFKDFATRERYLEKVFDKLTPEERELIFNISKDSPKVKYIRGAYTKKEILDIKPDSQKGILRPDVEDYLTPEYIEAHRQLFKNGAIKIQKFTPEEGGYNNGAIGNPKDHVAFVMPKEAGETLIKVTKGDPELLEDILGLHRGDLGSSPVAIEIPPESIKNPRIPSGNEKSAFEGFWKPGGQTFPGNMPEAVIDEVPWGEFTIRKLGGD
;
A
#
# COMPACT_ATOMS: atom_id res chain seq x y z
N MET A 1 -8.42 -62.36 10.17
CA MET A 1 -9.46 -61.38 10.50
C MET A 1 -9.39 -60.23 9.51
N LYS A 2 -10.44 -59.98 8.71
CA LYS A 2 -10.55 -58.77 7.88
C LYS A 2 -11.26 -57.70 8.71
N VAL A 3 -10.56 -56.61 9.03
CA VAL A 3 -11.15 -55.47 9.71
C VAL A 3 -12.09 -54.79 8.72
N ASN A 4 -13.38 -54.79 9.02
CA ASN A 4 -14.37 -54.06 8.24
C ASN A 4 -14.31 -52.60 8.67
N VAL A 5 -13.67 -51.75 7.86
CA VAL A 5 -13.58 -50.31 8.14
C VAL A 5 -14.89 -49.67 7.66
N GLU A 6 -15.76 -49.29 8.59
CA GLU A 6 -16.94 -48.50 8.27
C GLU A 6 -16.51 -47.16 7.67
N VAL A 7 -17.01 -46.88 6.47
CA VAL A 7 -16.76 -45.61 5.79
C VAL A 7 -17.51 -44.51 6.54
N PRO A 8 -16.88 -43.40 6.96
CA PRO A 8 -17.56 -42.38 7.74
C PRO A 8 -18.75 -41.81 6.96
N LYS A 9 -19.94 -41.85 7.55
CA LYS A 9 -21.15 -41.23 6.98
C LYS A 9 -21.07 -39.73 7.19
N TYR A 10 -20.72 -39.01 6.14
CA TYR A 10 -20.64 -37.54 6.19
C TYR A 10 -21.99 -36.90 5.88
N ASN A 11 -22.43 -35.95 6.72
CA ASN A 11 -23.59 -35.12 6.42
C ASN A 11 -23.18 -34.02 5.41
N ARG A 12 -23.62 -34.19 4.16
CA ARG A 12 -23.30 -33.27 3.06
C ARG A 12 -23.74 -31.83 3.33
N GLU A 13 -24.90 -31.62 3.95
CA GLU A 13 -25.39 -30.27 4.26
C GLU A 13 -24.52 -29.59 5.32
N GLN A 14 -24.10 -30.34 6.34
CA GLN A 14 -23.22 -29.80 7.38
C GLN A 14 -21.85 -29.44 6.80
N ILE A 15 -21.30 -30.25 5.89
CA ILE A 15 -20.04 -29.92 5.20
C ILE A 15 -20.18 -28.63 4.38
N LEU A 16 -21.28 -28.47 3.65
CA LEU A 16 -21.51 -27.26 2.84
C LEU A 16 -21.60 -26.01 3.72
N ARG A 17 -22.33 -26.07 4.84
CA ARG A 17 -22.38 -24.99 5.85
C ARG A 17 -20.99 -24.66 6.39
N ASN A 18 -20.22 -25.65 6.82
CA ASN A 18 -18.86 -25.44 7.33
C ASN A 18 -17.93 -24.81 6.28
N ILE A 19 -18.05 -25.20 5.01
CA ILE A 19 -17.28 -24.60 3.90
C ILE A 19 -17.69 -23.15 3.68
N GLU A 20 -18.99 -22.83 3.73
CA GLU A 20 -19.49 -21.47 3.58
C GLU A 20 -19.04 -20.57 4.73
N GLU A 21 -19.17 -21.03 5.98
CA GLU A 21 -18.67 -20.33 7.16
C GLU A 21 -17.16 -20.11 7.11
N SER A 22 -16.38 -21.14 6.70
CA SER A 22 -14.93 -21.01 6.54
C SER A 22 -14.57 -20.02 5.42
N LYS A 23 -15.31 -20.02 4.30
CA LYS A 23 -15.15 -19.02 3.23
C LYS A 23 -15.46 -17.61 3.74
N LEU A 24 -16.53 -17.45 4.52
CA LEU A 24 -16.91 -16.17 5.11
C LEU A 24 -15.86 -15.69 6.10
N ALA A 25 -15.38 -16.56 6.99
CA ALA A 25 -14.32 -16.26 7.95
C ALA A 25 -13.00 -15.87 7.27
N ARG A 26 -12.60 -16.56 6.19
CA ARG A 26 -11.41 -16.20 5.40
C ARG A 26 -11.59 -14.87 4.66
N LYS A 27 -12.81 -14.55 4.21
CA LYS A 27 -13.12 -13.29 3.56
C LYS A 27 -13.12 -12.14 4.57
N SER A 28 -13.72 -12.33 5.74
CA SER A 28 -13.78 -11.31 6.79
C SER A 28 -12.44 -11.06 7.46
N SER A 29 -11.58 -12.07 7.58
CA SER A 29 -10.23 -11.92 8.15
C SER A 29 -9.19 -11.37 7.17
N GLY A 30 -9.52 -11.25 5.88
CA GLY A 30 -8.55 -10.87 4.85
C GLY A 30 -7.47 -11.93 4.60
N PHE A 31 -7.73 -13.20 4.93
CA PHE A 31 -6.75 -14.30 4.89
C PHE A 31 -5.97 -14.41 3.57
N LYS A 32 -6.60 -14.14 2.43
CA LYS A 32 -5.93 -14.18 1.12
C LYS A 32 -4.89 -13.07 0.95
N ASP A 33 -5.21 -11.86 1.39
CA ASP A 33 -4.29 -10.72 1.32
C ASP A 33 -3.13 -10.96 2.30
N PHE A 34 -3.41 -11.50 3.49
CA PHE A 34 -2.39 -11.97 4.44
C PHE A 34 -1.48 -13.04 3.83
N ALA A 35 -2.04 -14.13 3.28
CA ALA A 35 -1.24 -15.22 2.71
C ALA A 35 -0.43 -14.78 1.48
N THR A 36 -0.94 -13.83 0.70
CA THR A 36 -0.20 -13.24 -0.43
C THR A 36 0.97 -12.39 0.06
N ARG A 37 0.75 -11.61 1.12
CA ARG A 37 1.80 -10.82 1.78
C ARG A 37 2.84 -11.74 2.42
N GLU A 38 2.45 -12.77 3.16
CA GLU A 38 3.38 -13.75 3.76
C GLU A 38 4.26 -14.39 2.68
N ARG A 39 3.66 -14.93 1.61
CA ARG A 39 4.43 -15.53 0.50
C ARG A 39 5.33 -14.55 -0.22
N TYR A 40 4.91 -13.29 -0.31
CA TYR A 40 5.70 -12.26 -0.93
C TYR A 40 6.90 -11.91 -0.05
N LEU A 41 6.64 -11.69 1.23
CA LEU A 41 7.65 -11.36 2.21
C LEU A 41 8.56 -12.54 2.54
N GLU A 42 8.16 -13.80 2.35
CA GLU A 42 9.06 -14.97 2.43
C GLU A 42 10.30 -14.78 1.54
N LYS A 43 10.15 -14.17 0.35
CA LYS A 43 11.29 -13.85 -0.53
C LYS A 43 12.23 -12.78 0.04
N VAL A 44 11.71 -11.94 0.93
CA VAL A 44 12.39 -10.81 1.58
C VAL A 44 12.95 -11.24 2.94
N PHE A 45 12.29 -12.20 3.59
CA PHE A 45 12.55 -12.62 4.96
C PHE A 45 13.92 -13.25 5.11
N ASP A 46 14.39 -14.03 4.15
CA ASP A 46 15.75 -14.59 4.23
C ASP A 46 16.84 -13.51 4.30
N LYS A 47 16.53 -12.26 3.91
CA LYS A 47 17.43 -11.10 4.01
C LYS A 47 17.28 -10.30 5.32
N LEU A 48 16.29 -10.61 6.17
CA LEU A 48 15.93 -9.84 7.36
C LEU A 48 15.93 -10.71 8.63
N THR A 49 16.31 -10.12 9.78
CA THR A 49 16.17 -10.79 11.08
C THR A 49 14.69 -10.90 11.50
N PRO A 50 14.31 -11.82 12.41
CA PRO A 50 12.95 -11.90 12.93
C PRO A 50 12.42 -10.57 13.48
N GLU A 51 13.26 -9.79 14.16
CA GLU A 51 12.91 -8.48 14.72
C GLU A 51 12.65 -7.45 13.62
N GLU A 52 13.48 -7.42 12.58
CA GLU A 52 13.29 -6.55 11.41
C GLU A 52 12.00 -6.87 10.65
N ARG A 53 11.69 -8.17 10.51
CA ARG A 53 10.42 -8.61 9.93
C ARG A 53 9.24 -8.13 10.77
N GLU A 54 9.32 -8.27 12.09
CA GLU A 54 8.27 -7.83 13.00
C GLU A 54 8.02 -6.31 12.89
N LEU A 55 9.08 -5.50 12.75
CA LEU A 55 8.94 -4.06 12.52
C LEU A 55 8.13 -3.76 11.26
N ILE A 56 8.43 -4.40 10.13
CA ILE A 56 7.67 -4.23 8.87
C ILE A 56 6.23 -4.74 9.04
N PHE A 57 6.03 -5.84 9.75
CA PHE A 57 4.69 -6.36 10.02
C PHE A 57 3.84 -5.40 10.83
N ASN A 58 4.42 -4.81 11.86
CA ASN A 58 3.74 -3.91 12.78
C ASN A 58 3.22 -2.66 12.07
N ILE A 59 3.92 -2.12 11.06
CA ILE A 59 3.43 -0.99 10.24
C ILE A 59 2.00 -1.27 9.74
N SER A 60 1.81 -2.40 9.05
CA SER A 60 0.51 -2.75 8.48
C SER A 60 -0.47 -3.25 9.55
N LYS A 61 0.02 -3.94 10.58
CA LYS A 61 -0.78 -4.45 11.70
C LYS A 61 -1.44 -3.31 12.48
N ASP A 62 -0.70 -2.24 12.75
CA ASP A 62 -1.13 -1.10 13.56
C ASP A 62 -1.87 -0.04 12.72
N SER A 63 -1.73 -0.11 11.39
CA SER A 63 -2.54 0.70 10.47
C SER A 63 -4.03 0.35 10.54
N PRO A 64 -4.94 1.35 10.40
CA PRO A 64 -6.37 1.13 10.26
C PRO A 64 -6.68 0.08 9.19
N LYS A 65 -7.61 -0.83 9.50
CA LYS A 65 -8.05 -1.85 8.55
C LYS A 65 -9.08 -1.27 7.61
N VAL A 66 -8.91 -1.51 6.31
CA VAL A 66 -9.83 -1.05 5.27
C VAL A 66 -11.25 -1.52 5.60
N LYS A 67 -12.19 -0.57 5.70
CA LYS A 67 -13.61 -0.87 5.90
C LYS A 67 -14.40 -0.39 4.68
N TYR A 68 -14.98 -1.35 3.97
CA TYR A 68 -15.84 -1.07 2.82
C TYR A 68 -17.28 -0.84 3.26
N ILE A 69 -17.98 0.07 2.60
CA ILE A 69 -19.43 0.25 2.77
C ILE A 69 -20.14 -1.01 2.25
N ARG A 70 -21.01 -1.59 3.07
CA ARG A 70 -21.71 -2.84 2.73
C ARG A 70 -22.65 -2.59 1.55
N GLY A 71 -22.47 -3.34 0.48
CA GLY A 71 -23.34 -3.30 -0.70
C GLY A 71 -23.02 -2.17 -1.69
N ALA A 72 -21.94 -1.40 -1.47
CA ALA A 72 -21.43 -0.44 -2.42
C ALA A 72 -20.61 -1.13 -3.52
N TYR A 73 -19.28 -0.98 -3.49
CA TYR A 73 -18.37 -1.63 -4.43
C TYR A 73 -17.51 -2.70 -3.74
N THR A 74 -17.27 -3.80 -4.43
CA THR A 74 -16.23 -4.75 -4.08
C THR A 74 -14.88 -4.30 -4.63
N LYS A 75 -13.79 -4.69 -3.95
CA LYS A 75 -12.41 -4.51 -4.44
C LYS A 75 -12.23 -5.00 -5.88
N LYS A 76 -12.92 -6.08 -6.27
CA LYS A 76 -12.86 -6.61 -7.63
C LYS A 76 -13.52 -5.67 -8.64
N GLU A 77 -14.73 -5.21 -8.37
CA GLU A 77 -15.44 -4.28 -9.26
C GLU A 77 -14.63 -3.01 -9.52
N ILE A 78 -14.01 -2.44 -8.47
CA ILE A 78 -13.17 -1.24 -8.61
C ILE A 78 -11.92 -1.51 -9.48
N LEU A 79 -11.28 -2.68 -9.30
CA LEU A 79 -10.08 -3.04 -10.07
C LEU A 79 -10.38 -3.41 -11.53
N ASP A 80 -11.59 -3.90 -11.80
CA ASP A 80 -12.08 -4.21 -13.15
C ASP A 80 -12.35 -2.92 -13.96
N ILE A 81 -12.56 -1.77 -13.29
CA ILE A 81 -12.64 -0.45 -13.95
C ILE A 81 -11.23 -0.02 -14.41
N LYS A 82 -11.10 0.20 -15.72
CA LYS A 82 -9.92 0.78 -16.36
C LYS A 82 -10.17 2.27 -16.61
N PRO A 83 -9.66 3.17 -15.76
CA PRO A 83 -9.95 4.59 -15.90
C PRO A 83 -9.35 5.15 -17.19
N ASP A 84 -10.14 5.95 -17.86
CA ASP A 84 -9.79 6.68 -19.07
C ASP A 84 -10.48 8.04 -18.97
N SER A 85 -9.75 9.02 -18.43
CA SER A 85 -10.26 10.38 -18.24
C SER A 85 -10.67 11.04 -19.56
N GLN A 86 -10.11 10.63 -20.70
CA GLN A 86 -10.49 11.18 -22.01
C GLN A 86 -11.86 10.67 -22.46
N LYS A 87 -12.28 9.50 -21.96
CA LYS A 87 -13.60 8.90 -22.22
C LYS A 87 -14.58 9.07 -21.06
N GLY A 88 -14.21 9.83 -20.03
CA GLY A 88 -15.03 10.03 -18.83
C GLY A 88 -15.19 8.77 -17.96
N ILE A 89 -14.31 7.78 -18.13
CA ILE A 89 -14.34 6.55 -17.33
C ILE A 89 -13.47 6.79 -16.10
N LEU A 90 -14.06 6.84 -14.92
CA LEU A 90 -13.38 7.02 -13.65
C LEU A 90 -13.73 5.88 -12.70
N ARG A 91 -12.82 5.57 -11.79
CA ARG A 91 -13.12 4.77 -10.59
C ARG A 91 -14.01 5.59 -9.65
N PRO A 92 -14.87 4.94 -8.84
CA PRO A 92 -15.72 5.64 -7.88
C PRO A 92 -14.88 6.44 -6.88
N ASP A 93 -15.48 7.48 -6.31
CA ASP A 93 -14.84 8.26 -5.26
C ASP A 93 -14.67 7.40 -4.00
N VAL A 94 -13.68 7.72 -3.17
CA VAL A 94 -13.34 6.89 -2.00
C VAL A 94 -14.50 6.83 -1.00
N GLU A 95 -15.27 7.91 -0.88
CA GLU A 95 -16.47 8.05 -0.05
C GLU A 95 -17.63 7.14 -0.50
N ASP A 96 -17.66 6.73 -1.77
CA ASP A 96 -18.71 5.86 -2.29
C ASP A 96 -18.55 4.41 -1.82
N TYR A 97 -17.33 4.01 -1.41
CA TYR A 97 -17.05 2.61 -1.07
C TYR A 97 -16.27 2.41 0.23
N LEU A 98 -15.73 3.43 0.87
CA LEU A 98 -15.05 3.35 2.17
C LEU A 98 -15.84 4.08 3.26
N THR A 99 -15.82 3.55 4.48
CA THR A 99 -16.55 4.20 5.57
C THR A 99 -15.85 5.49 6.01
N PRO A 100 -16.59 6.54 6.41
CA PRO A 100 -16.01 7.80 6.87
C PRO A 100 -15.01 7.61 8.03
N GLU A 101 -15.27 6.67 8.94
CA GLU A 101 -14.37 6.38 10.07
C GLU A 101 -13.03 5.82 9.59
N TYR A 102 -13.03 5.01 8.52
CA TYR A 102 -11.79 4.51 7.94
C TYR A 102 -11.01 5.60 7.21
N ILE A 103 -11.70 6.44 6.43
CA ILE A 103 -11.11 7.57 5.72
C ILE A 103 -10.42 8.51 6.72
N GLU A 104 -11.11 8.86 7.81
CA GLU A 104 -10.56 9.70 8.88
C GLU A 104 -9.35 9.05 9.54
N ALA A 105 -9.48 7.78 9.97
CA ALA A 105 -8.39 7.09 10.65
C ALA A 105 -7.14 6.93 9.77
N HIS A 106 -7.32 6.67 8.47
CA HIS A 106 -6.21 6.61 7.51
C HIS A 106 -5.53 7.98 7.35
N ARG A 107 -6.31 9.06 7.21
CA ARG A 107 -5.77 10.42 7.09
C ARG A 107 -4.91 10.81 8.29
N GLN A 108 -5.29 10.39 9.49
CA GLN A 108 -4.54 10.65 10.73
C GLN A 108 -3.14 10.03 10.76
N LEU A 109 -2.83 9.04 9.92
CA LEU A 109 -1.47 8.48 9.80
C LEU A 109 -0.44 9.52 9.33
N PHE A 110 -0.88 10.54 8.60
CA PHE A 110 0.00 11.52 7.96
C PHE A 110 0.17 12.81 8.77
N LYS A 111 -0.44 12.89 9.96
CA LYS A 111 -0.41 14.10 10.80
C LYS A 111 0.99 14.51 11.27
N ASN A 112 1.93 13.57 11.31
CA ASN A 112 3.31 13.77 11.77
C ASN A 112 4.31 13.91 10.61
N GLY A 113 3.82 14.03 9.38
CA GLY A 113 4.66 14.13 8.19
C GLY A 113 4.53 12.88 7.31
N ALA A 114 5.22 12.92 6.18
CA ALA A 114 5.21 11.88 5.17
C ALA A 114 6.59 11.68 4.58
N ILE A 115 6.81 10.51 3.98
CA ILE A 115 8.00 10.20 3.22
C ILE A 115 7.59 9.77 1.81
N LYS A 116 8.38 10.17 0.82
CA LYS A 116 8.35 9.60 -0.53
C LYS A 116 9.72 9.07 -0.88
N ILE A 117 9.80 7.80 -1.27
CA ILE A 117 11.04 7.23 -1.82
C ILE A 117 10.95 7.29 -3.34
N GLN A 118 11.97 7.83 -3.99
CA GLN A 118 12.01 7.96 -5.44
C GLN A 118 13.42 7.79 -6.00
N LYS A 119 13.50 7.40 -7.28
CA LYS A 119 14.76 7.13 -7.98
C LYS A 119 15.65 8.35 -8.16
N PHE A 120 15.05 9.49 -8.49
CA PHE A 120 15.80 10.69 -8.87
C PHE A 120 15.77 11.72 -7.76
N THR A 121 16.94 12.32 -7.49
CA THR A 121 17.05 13.49 -6.64
C THR A 121 16.37 14.68 -7.33
N PRO A 122 15.39 15.35 -6.69
CA PRO A 122 14.81 16.57 -7.24
C PRO A 122 15.84 17.72 -7.18
N GLU A 123 15.76 18.63 -8.15
CA GLU A 123 16.66 19.78 -8.27
C GLU A 123 15.85 21.04 -8.62
N GLU A 124 16.19 22.16 -8.00
CA GLU A 124 15.64 23.47 -8.34
C GLU A 124 15.91 23.81 -9.82
N GLY A 125 14.90 24.28 -10.55
CA GLY A 125 15.02 24.53 -11.99
C GLY A 125 15.05 23.25 -12.86
N GLY A 126 15.04 22.06 -12.23
CA GLY A 126 15.01 20.77 -12.91
C GLY A 126 13.61 20.35 -13.34
N TYR A 127 13.40 19.02 -13.45
CA TYR A 127 12.07 18.48 -13.74
C TYR A 127 11.05 18.96 -12.70
N ASN A 128 9.90 19.44 -13.17
CA ASN A 128 8.85 20.03 -12.34
C ASN A 128 9.36 21.16 -11.41
N ASN A 129 10.42 21.87 -11.81
CA ASN A 129 11.12 22.86 -10.99
C ASN A 129 11.51 22.34 -9.58
N GLY A 130 11.77 21.04 -9.46
CA GLY A 130 12.12 20.37 -8.20
C GLY A 130 10.92 20.02 -7.31
N ALA A 131 9.69 20.40 -7.67
CA ALA A 131 8.52 20.09 -6.87
C ALA A 131 8.19 18.58 -6.88
N ILE A 132 7.71 18.09 -5.73
CA ILE A 132 7.37 16.68 -5.51
C ILE A 132 5.91 16.48 -5.89
N GLY A 133 5.70 15.86 -7.05
CA GLY A 133 4.38 15.63 -7.60
C GLY A 133 4.48 15.23 -9.07
N ASN A 134 3.37 14.81 -9.64
CA ASN A 134 3.28 14.61 -11.07
C ASN A 134 2.79 15.92 -11.73
N PRO A 135 3.53 16.50 -12.69
CA PRO A 135 3.18 17.81 -13.27
C PRO A 135 1.88 17.80 -14.09
N LYS A 136 1.27 16.63 -14.32
CA LYS A 136 0.00 16.52 -15.06
C LYS A 136 -1.22 16.70 -14.17
N ASP A 137 -1.11 16.41 -12.88
CA ASP A 137 -2.22 16.50 -11.92
C ASP A 137 -1.83 17.15 -10.57
N HIS A 138 -0.55 17.50 -10.40
CA HIS A 138 0.02 18.10 -9.20
C HIS A 138 -0.27 17.29 -7.93
N VAL A 139 -0.14 15.96 -8.03
CA VAL A 139 -0.34 15.03 -6.92
C VAL A 139 0.92 14.23 -6.63
N ALA A 140 1.23 14.04 -5.35
CA ALA A 140 2.31 13.18 -4.87
C ALA A 140 1.78 12.00 -4.06
N PHE A 141 2.20 10.80 -4.45
CA PHE A 141 2.06 9.58 -3.64
C PHE A 141 3.13 9.55 -2.55
N VAL A 142 2.69 9.35 -1.31
CA VAL A 142 3.51 9.39 -0.10
C VAL A 142 3.08 8.31 0.90
N MET A 143 3.99 7.99 1.82
CA MET A 143 3.72 7.11 2.96
C MET A 143 3.85 7.87 4.28
N PRO A 144 3.23 7.41 5.39
CA PRO A 144 3.42 8.02 6.70
C PRO A 144 4.90 8.06 7.07
N LYS A 145 5.35 9.14 7.71
CA LYS A 145 6.75 9.32 8.08
C LYS A 145 7.27 8.13 8.89
N GLU A 146 6.53 7.68 9.89
CA GLU A 146 6.92 6.58 10.76
C GLU A 146 7.08 5.26 10.00
N ALA A 147 6.22 5.01 9.01
CA ALA A 147 6.33 3.85 8.14
C ALA A 147 7.61 3.94 7.28
N GLY A 148 7.82 5.08 6.61
CA GLY A 148 9.01 5.30 5.78
C GLY A 148 10.31 5.17 6.57
N GLU A 149 10.40 5.76 7.76
CA GLU A 149 11.58 5.66 8.64
C GLU A 149 11.84 4.21 9.07
N THR A 150 10.80 3.46 9.38
CA THR A 150 10.92 2.04 9.74
C THR A 150 11.49 1.23 8.57
N LEU A 151 10.99 1.47 7.35
CA LEU A 151 11.50 0.78 6.16
C LEU A 151 12.95 1.16 5.86
N ILE A 152 13.30 2.45 5.91
CA ILE A 152 14.67 2.92 5.70
C ILE A 152 15.62 2.31 6.74
N LYS A 153 15.20 2.25 8.01
CA LYS A 153 15.99 1.65 9.09
C LYS A 153 16.24 0.16 8.85
N VAL A 154 15.19 -0.61 8.53
CA VAL A 154 15.28 -2.05 8.33
C VAL A 154 16.10 -2.38 7.07
N THR A 155 15.88 -1.64 5.99
CA THR A 155 16.60 -1.86 4.73
C THR A 155 18.00 -1.26 4.72
N LYS A 156 18.32 -0.38 5.69
CA LYS A 156 19.53 0.45 5.68
C LYS A 156 19.68 1.25 4.38
N GLY A 157 18.55 1.58 3.75
CA GLY A 157 18.52 2.25 2.45
C GLY A 157 18.84 1.37 1.24
N ASP A 158 18.89 0.04 1.40
CA ASP A 158 19.04 -0.90 0.27
C ASP A 158 17.89 -0.73 -0.74
N PRO A 159 18.17 -0.29 -1.97
CA PRO A 159 17.14 0.00 -2.96
C PRO A 159 16.39 -1.26 -3.39
N GLU A 160 17.08 -2.38 -3.50
CA GLU A 160 16.49 -3.66 -3.87
C GLU A 160 15.52 -4.13 -2.79
N LEU A 161 15.91 -4.05 -1.52
CA LEU A 161 15.05 -4.46 -0.41
C LEU A 161 13.84 -3.53 -0.26
N LEU A 162 14.01 -2.23 -0.52
CA LEU A 162 12.91 -1.26 -0.58
C LEU A 162 11.94 -1.58 -1.72
N GLU A 163 12.44 -1.86 -2.92
CA GLU A 163 11.64 -2.26 -4.07
C GLU A 163 10.82 -3.51 -3.75
N ASP A 164 11.44 -4.51 -3.13
CA ASP A 164 10.72 -5.68 -2.64
C ASP A 164 9.63 -5.23 -1.63
N ILE A 165 9.96 -4.61 -0.51
CA ILE A 165 8.94 -4.34 0.53
C ILE A 165 7.77 -3.48 0.00
N LEU A 166 8.06 -2.55 -0.92
CA LEU A 166 7.05 -1.67 -1.51
C LEU A 166 6.25 -2.30 -2.66
N GLY A 167 6.68 -3.43 -3.20
CA GLY A 167 6.02 -4.09 -4.33
C GLY A 167 6.39 -3.49 -5.70
N LEU A 168 7.55 -2.83 -5.79
CA LEU A 168 8.08 -2.29 -7.03
C LEU A 168 8.82 -3.37 -7.83
N HIS A 169 9.07 -3.10 -9.12
CA HIS A 169 9.97 -3.94 -9.89
C HIS A 169 11.43 -3.63 -9.55
N ARG A 170 12.30 -4.63 -9.73
CA ARG A 170 13.75 -4.47 -9.56
C ARG A 170 14.28 -3.37 -10.48
N GLY A 171 14.98 -2.38 -9.92
CA GLY A 171 15.58 -1.25 -10.63
C GLY A 171 14.67 -0.02 -10.81
N ASP A 172 13.43 -0.08 -10.35
CA ASP A 172 12.49 1.05 -10.35
C ASP A 172 13.02 2.23 -9.50
N LEU A 173 13.70 1.94 -8.39
CA LEU A 173 14.39 2.92 -7.55
C LEU A 173 15.83 3.19 -8.00
N GLY A 174 16.41 2.30 -8.81
CA GLY A 174 17.81 2.41 -9.24
C GLY A 174 18.80 2.17 -8.09
N SER A 175 20.07 2.48 -8.31
CA SER A 175 21.15 2.16 -7.35
C SER A 175 21.27 3.14 -6.18
N SER A 176 20.72 4.34 -6.30
CA SER A 176 20.92 5.43 -5.33
C SER A 176 19.65 6.30 -5.20
N PRO A 177 18.55 5.73 -4.71
CA PRO A 177 17.32 6.49 -4.52
C PRO A 177 17.47 7.54 -3.41
N VAL A 178 16.46 8.39 -3.28
CA VAL A 178 16.33 9.36 -2.20
C VAL A 178 15.03 9.18 -1.45
N ALA A 179 15.06 9.43 -0.14
CA ALA A 179 13.87 9.70 0.64
C ALA A 179 13.65 11.22 0.68
N ILE A 180 12.47 11.63 0.27
CA ILE A 180 11.93 12.97 0.43
C ILE A 180 11.15 12.98 1.73
N GLU A 181 11.60 13.74 2.71
CA GLU A 181 10.90 13.90 3.99
C GLU A 181 10.06 15.17 3.93
N ILE A 182 8.76 15.02 4.06
CA ILE A 182 7.76 16.10 3.94
C ILE A 182 7.22 16.37 5.35
N PRO A 183 7.48 17.56 5.91
CA PRO A 183 7.03 17.88 7.26
C PRO A 183 5.51 18.16 7.28
N PRO A 184 4.84 18.06 8.45
CA PRO A 184 3.39 18.21 8.56
C PRO A 184 2.82 19.46 7.89
N GLU A 185 3.49 20.60 8.03
CA GLU A 185 3.08 21.90 7.48
C GLU A 185 3.06 21.95 5.96
N SER A 186 3.79 21.04 5.30
CA SER A 186 3.87 20.94 3.84
C SER A 186 2.89 19.91 3.27
N ILE A 187 2.17 19.19 4.13
CA ILE A 187 1.14 18.22 3.73
C ILE A 187 -0.19 18.94 3.49
N LYS A 188 -0.56 19.07 2.23
CA LYS A 188 -1.81 19.70 1.79
C LYS A 188 -2.75 18.63 1.22
N ASN A 189 -4.02 18.67 1.65
CA ASN A 189 -5.11 17.77 1.22
C ASN A 189 -4.77 16.26 1.20
N PRO A 190 -4.28 15.67 2.31
CA PRO A 190 -3.99 14.24 2.39
C PRO A 190 -5.28 13.42 2.24
N ARG A 191 -5.27 12.47 1.30
CA ARG A 191 -6.42 11.63 0.97
C ARG A 191 -5.99 10.24 0.51
N ILE A 192 -6.91 9.29 0.63
CA ILE A 192 -6.71 7.94 0.09
C ILE A 192 -6.70 8.03 -1.45
N PRO A 193 -5.72 7.43 -2.15
CA PRO A 193 -5.71 7.44 -3.61
C PRO A 193 -6.92 6.69 -4.16
N SER A 194 -7.65 7.35 -5.06
CA SER A 194 -8.82 6.82 -5.77
C SER A 194 -8.45 5.89 -6.92
N GLY A 195 -7.20 5.96 -7.37
CA GLY A 195 -6.72 5.28 -8.57
C GLY A 195 -7.02 6.04 -9.85
N ASN A 196 -7.55 7.27 -9.76
CA ASN A 196 -7.75 8.16 -10.90
C ASN A 196 -6.56 9.12 -11.12
N GLU A 197 -5.59 9.13 -10.21
CA GLU A 197 -4.39 9.97 -10.28
C GLU A 197 -3.45 9.51 -11.42
N LYS A 198 -2.70 10.43 -12.02
CA LYS A 198 -1.83 10.17 -13.19
C LYS A 198 -0.66 9.24 -12.89
N SER A 199 -0.29 9.11 -11.61
CA SER A 199 0.72 8.17 -11.13
C SER A 199 0.13 6.87 -10.55
N ALA A 200 -1.19 6.66 -10.62
CA ALA A 200 -1.83 5.42 -10.22
C ALA A 200 -1.69 4.35 -11.32
N PHE A 201 -0.53 3.70 -11.37
CA PHE A 201 -0.25 2.70 -12.41
C PHE A 201 -1.05 1.40 -12.22
N GLU A 202 -1.51 0.85 -13.34
CA GLU A 202 -2.21 -0.43 -13.36
C GLU A 202 -1.32 -1.55 -12.81
N GLY A 203 -1.87 -2.37 -11.91
CA GLY A 203 -1.15 -3.47 -11.26
C GLY A 203 -0.49 -3.10 -9.93
N PHE A 204 -0.17 -1.82 -9.72
CA PHE A 204 0.46 -1.32 -8.48
C PHE A 204 -0.56 -0.72 -7.51
N TRP A 205 -1.52 0.04 -8.04
CA TRP A 205 -2.57 0.63 -7.23
C TRP A 205 -3.66 -0.37 -6.84
N LYS A 206 -4.16 -0.25 -5.60
CA LYS A 206 -5.35 -0.95 -5.11
C LYS A 206 -6.22 -0.02 -4.26
N PRO A 207 -7.54 -0.23 -4.24
CA PRO A 207 -8.42 0.58 -3.40
C PRO A 207 -8.12 0.37 -1.91
N GLY A 208 -8.11 1.47 -1.17
CA GLY A 208 -7.93 1.47 0.29
C GLY A 208 -6.58 1.98 0.79
N GLY A 209 -5.78 2.67 -0.02
CA GLY A 209 -4.62 3.44 0.47
C GLY A 209 -3.54 2.59 1.10
N GLN A 210 -3.23 1.45 0.47
CA GLN A 210 -2.16 0.56 0.86
C GLN A 210 -1.39 0.08 -0.37
N THR A 211 -0.07 0.06 -0.30
CA THR A 211 0.78 -0.54 -1.33
C THR A 211 0.51 -2.03 -1.44
N PHE A 212 0.78 -2.60 -2.62
CA PHE A 212 0.67 -4.04 -2.82
C PHE A 212 1.97 -4.60 -3.41
N PRO A 213 2.43 -5.77 -2.93
CA PRO A 213 1.88 -6.62 -1.86
C PRO A 213 2.33 -6.30 -0.43
N GLY A 214 3.14 -5.25 -0.23
CA GLY A 214 3.69 -4.88 1.08
C GLY A 214 2.66 -4.48 2.14
N ASN A 215 1.46 -4.01 1.73
CA ASN A 215 0.41 -3.44 2.57
C ASN A 215 0.92 -2.28 3.45
N MET A 216 1.84 -1.46 2.93
CA MET A 216 2.27 -0.24 3.59
C MET A 216 1.21 0.85 3.38
N PRO A 217 0.83 1.62 4.41
CA PRO A 217 -0.12 2.72 4.24
C PRO A 217 0.42 3.76 3.24
N GLU A 218 -0.45 4.22 2.35
CA GLU A 218 -0.15 5.16 1.28
C GLU A 218 -1.29 6.18 1.15
N ALA A 219 -0.93 7.44 0.93
CA ALA A 219 -1.85 8.51 0.60
C ALA A 219 -1.37 9.26 -0.65
N VAL A 220 -2.26 10.09 -1.16
CA VAL A 220 -1.89 11.18 -2.04
C VAL A 220 -2.07 12.51 -1.33
N ILE A 221 -1.15 13.42 -1.60
CA ILE A 221 -1.17 14.81 -1.16
C ILE A 221 -1.04 15.70 -2.38
N ASP A 222 -1.36 16.98 -2.22
CA ASP A 222 -1.04 17.96 -3.25
C ASP A 222 0.48 18.08 -3.41
N GLU A 223 0.90 18.50 -4.60
CA GLU A 223 2.30 18.72 -4.95
C GLU A 223 2.99 19.60 -3.91
N VAL A 224 4.20 19.16 -3.52
CA VAL A 224 5.02 19.88 -2.54
C VAL A 224 6.04 20.72 -3.29
N PRO A 225 5.99 22.06 -3.20
CA PRO A 225 6.95 22.95 -3.84
C PRO A 225 8.39 22.68 -3.42
N TRP A 226 9.34 23.05 -4.28
CA TRP A 226 10.75 23.06 -3.92
C TRP A 226 10.99 23.88 -2.64
N GLY A 227 11.80 23.33 -1.73
CA GLY A 227 12.10 23.96 -0.44
C GLY A 227 11.10 23.66 0.69
N GLU A 228 9.95 23.03 0.41
CA GLU A 228 8.97 22.58 1.41
C GLU A 228 9.22 21.12 1.86
N PHE A 229 10.44 20.59 1.67
CA PHE A 229 10.82 19.23 2.06
C PHE A 229 12.34 19.12 2.24
N THR A 230 12.80 18.03 2.85
CA THR A 230 14.23 17.68 2.93
C THR A 230 14.53 16.41 2.15
N ILE A 231 15.79 16.24 1.74
CA ILE A 231 16.23 15.12 0.92
C ILE A 231 17.29 14.32 1.70
N ARG A 232 17.05 13.02 1.85
CA ARG A 232 17.99 12.05 2.41
C ARG A 232 18.40 11.07 1.32
N LYS A 233 19.69 10.95 1.04
CA LYS A 233 20.21 9.92 0.13
C LYS A 233 20.05 8.54 0.76
N LEU A 234 19.66 7.56 -0.04
CA LEU A 234 19.54 6.16 0.32
C LEU A 234 20.45 5.35 -0.59
N GLY A 235 21.07 4.30 -0.06
CA GLY A 235 22.05 3.50 -0.79
C GLY A 235 23.38 4.23 -0.92
N GLY A 236 24.44 3.59 -0.44
CA GLY A 236 25.80 4.12 -0.37
C GLY A 236 26.33 4.04 1.05
N ASP A 237 27.42 3.29 1.20
CA ASP A 237 28.39 3.51 2.28
C ASP A 237 29.13 4.84 2.05
#